data_AF-A0A1H4MT56-F1
#
_entry.id   AF-A0A1H4MT56-F1
#
_cell.length_a   1.000
_cell.length_b   1.000
_cell.length_c   1.000
_cell.angle_alpha   90.00
_cell.angle_beta   90.00
_cell.angle_gamma   90.00
#
_symmetry.space_group_name_H-M   'P 1'
#
loop_
_entity.id
_entity.type
_entity.pdbx_description
1 polymer ?
#
loop_
_entity_poly.entity_id
_entity_poly.type
_entity_poly.pdbx_seq_one_letter_code
_entity_poly.pdbx_strand_id
1 'polypeptide(L)'
;MIAKGLRPPVGLPLSRPVFALTLLASTALAGSLAHADGDEVHFRPGHLLLSRAVFVNNAVTITPGVTQLPPNCVSPNCVTATADGTYPTVFNNDGVDGSFGLTAKILLDELRLDGRHVQSLEVPNSAQRGVSQNKDQMVTSFSSKSELALNLSLDHRSVTFMGYLAPIGAIDVSNSNTPDVIDPTNPVPGTYYRLVAEVDENGRFHFTKVNGYSGNNGRAAIFNDRHGAGVFYTAGNAGNGGNPQPAGVITGAGMQIAREADAPLARQADPGGPFPLGSFNITELGQKADKIGKDTNFRGLTVFNNVVYTTKGSGGNGINTVYFIDTTGNAANGSPKACPNGVGLPAPSASLPTTQIFYDGSKLAGQGVTPYNMCVLSGFPTALKSTSSFPFGIWFADANTLYVADEGNGTATFDPTSNSYTAAKAQTSAGLQKWVFDSTAGAWKQAYTLQAGLDLGVPYTVQGYPTGNNAATGKPWSPATDGLRNITGRVNRDGSVSIWAITSTVSGSGDQGADPNRLVMITDKLSAATLPVSERFVTLRTANAGEALRGVSFTPGTGDGREEAHDRGSCGRDHRGDDCRDTD
;
A
#
# COMPACT_ATOMS: atom_id res chain seq x y z
N MET A 1 97.89 31.02 28.82
CA MET A 1 97.56 29.65 29.28
C MET A 1 96.29 29.73 30.13
N ILE A 2 95.42 28.71 30.04
CA ILE A 2 94.64 28.11 31.16
C ILE A 2 93.65 28.98 31.98
N ALA A 3 92.40 28.48 32.05
CA ALA A 3 91.40 28.54 33.14
C ALA A 3 90.37 29.70 33.33
N LYS A 4 89.14 29.23 33.64
CA LYS A 4 88.07 29.77 34.53
C LYS A 4 87.40 31.14 34.24
N GLY A 5 86.09 31.10 33.97
CA GLY A 5 85.10 31.58 34.95
C GLY A 5 84.04 32.65 34.55
N LEU A 6 82.78 32.20 34.41
CA LEU A 6 81.51 32.98 34.51
C LEU A 6 81.19 34.06 33.42
N ARG A 7 79.95 34.61 33.52
CA ARG A 7 79.14 35.38 32.54
C ARG A 7 78.97 36.86 33.00
N PRO A 8 78.24 37.79 32.30
CA PRO A 8 77.63 37.79 30.94
C PRO A 8 78.29 38.89 30.06
N PRO A 9 77.73 40.06 29.59
CA PRO A 9 76.38 40.46 29.14
C PRO A 9 76.25 41.33 27.85
N VAL A 10 75.05 41.31 27.23
CA VAL A 10 74.36 42.40 26.48
C VAL A 10 74.94 42.95 25.15
N GLY A 11 74.06 43.19 24.15
CA GLY A 11 74.39 43.95 22.93
C GLY A 11 73.35 43.87 21.79
N LEU A 12 72.18 44.51 21.94
CA LEU A 12 71.11 44.64 20.91
C LEU A 12 71.06 46.07 20.37
N PRO A 13 70.65 46.32 19.10
CA PRO A 13 69.47 47.19 18.91
C PRO A 13 68.61 46.98 17.61
N LEU A 14 67.28 47.05 17.79
CA LEU A 14 66.22 47.62 16.90
C LEU A 14 66.10 47.18 15.40
N SER A 15 64.94 47.27 14.71
CA SER A 15 63.60 47.88 14.97
C SER A 15 62.48 47.02 14.35
N ARG A 16 61.42 46.62 15.09
CA ARG A 16 60.04 47.20 15.15
C ARG A 16 59.24 47.25 13.82
N PRO A 17 57.88 47.18 13.85
CA PRO A 17 56.90 46.73 14.88
C PRO A 17 55.98 45.61 14.27
N VAL A 18 54.75 45.25 14.69
CA VAL A 18 53.77 45.60 15.74
C VAL A 18 53.02 44.30 16.15
N PHE A 19 52.54 44.14 17.40
CA PHE A 19 51.36 43.30 17.73
C PHE A 19 50.75 43.74 19.08
N ALA A 20 49.46 43.48 19.31
CA ALA A 20 48.70 43.93 20.51
C ALA A 20 48.11 42.77 21.33
N LEU A 21 47.65 43.07 22.56
CA LEU A 21 47.40 42.13 23.65
C LEU A 21 45.95 42.19 24.19
N THR A 22 45.36 41.02 24.49
CA THR A 22 44.23 40.78 25.42
C THR A 22 44.02 39.25 25.53
N LEU A 23 43.39 38.64 26.53
CA LEU A 23 43.32 38.84 27.99
C LEU A 23 42.68 37.54 28.55
N LEU A 24 43.21 36.92 29.61
CA LEU A 24 42.60 35.70 30.17
C LEU A 24 41.45 36.05 31.14
N ALA A 25 40.30 35.40 30.96
CA ALA A 25 39.18 35.40 31.90
C ALA A 25 38.63 33.98 32.06
N SER A 26 38.45 33.52 33.30
CA SER A 26 38.00 32.17 33.62
C SER A 26 36.50 32.12 33.91
N THR A 27 35.76 31.30 33.16
CA THR A 27 34.35 30.99 33.40
C THR A 27 34.17 29.50 33.68
N ALA A 28 33.54 29.19 34.81
CA ALA A 28 33.09 27.82 35.09
C ALA A 28 31.78 27.57 34.33
N LEU A 29 31.84 26.76 33.28
CA LEU A 29 30.65 26.20 32.66
C LEU A 29 30.24 24.94 33.42
N ALA A 30 29.08 24.97 34.06
CA ALA A 30 28.45 23.77 34.58
C ALA A 30 28.11 22.88 33.39
N GLY A 31 28.83 21.76 33.26
CA GLY A 31 28.57 20.77 32.22
C GLY A 31 27.21 20.10 32.48
N SER A 32 26.16 20.62 31.86
CA SER A 32 24.93 19.87 31.68
C SER A 32 25.28 18.58 30.93
N LEU A 33 25.16 17.45 31.62
CA LEU A 33 25.19 16.14 30.97
C LEU A 33 23.97 16.06 30.06
N ALA A 34 24.17 16.50 28.81
CA ALA A 34 23.24 16.25 27.72
C ALA A 34 23.10 14.74 27.61
N HIS A 35 22.02 14.23 28.19
CA HIS A 35 21.56 12.89 27.88
C HIS A 35 21.26 12.91 26.39
N ALA A 36 21.75 11.90 25.66
CA ALA A 36 21.29 11.70 24.31
C ALA A 36 19.84 11.22 24.41
N ASP A 37 18.89 12.15 24.33
CA ASP A 37 17.52 11.82 23.96
C ASP A 37 17.60 11.01 22.66
N GLY A 38 16.93 9.86 22.63
CA GLY A 38 16.87 9.06 21.43
C GLY A 38 16.04 9.78 20.38
N ASP A 39 16.43 9.69 19.11
CA ASP A 39 15.64 10.15 17.97
C ASP A 39 14.38 9.28 17.76
N GLU A 40 13.47 9.21 18.75
CA GLU A 40 12.15 8.61 18.57
C GLU A 40 11.29 9.52 17.66
N VAL A 41 10.87 8.97 16.52
CA VAL A 41 10.01 9.66 15.57
C VAL A 41 8.59 9.72 16.12
N HIS A 42 8.06 10.91 16.38
CA HIS A 42 6.67 11.07 16.83
C HIS A 42 5.80 11.69 15.72
N PHE A 43 4.87 10.91 15.17
CA PHE A 43 3.92 11.31 14.13
C PHE A 43 2.86 12.25 14.68
N ARG A 44 2.46 13.25 13.89
CA ARG A 44 1.50 14.28 14.33
C ARG A 44 0.07 14.00 13.83
N PRO A 45 -0.91 13.73 14.71
CA PRO A 45 -2.31 13.54 14.31
C PRO A 45 -2.84 14.65 13.38
N GLY A 46 -3.60 14.26 12.37
CA GLY A 46 -4.13 15.15 11.34
C GLY A 46 -3.17 15.44 10.17
N HIS A 47 -1.96 14.87 10.18
CA HIS A 47 -1.07 14.83 9.02
C HIS A 47 -1.29 13.56 8.18
N LEU A 48 -0.79 13.58 6.94
CA LEU A 48 -0.76 12.43 6.06
C LEU A 48 0.46 11.55 6.34
N LEU A 49 0.31 10.25 6.16
CA LEU A 49 1.41 9.30 6.08
C LEU A 49 1.47 8.70 4.67
N LEU A 50 2.64 8.77 4.04
CA LEU A 50 2.88 8.36 2.65
C LEU A 50 3.93 7.24 2.60
N SER A 51 3.57 6.06 2.09
CA SER A 51 4.53 4.97 1.88
C SER A 51 5.26 5.11 0.54
N ARG A 52 6.57 4.96 0.59
CA ARG A 52 7.49 5.12 -0.54
C ARG A 52 8.46 3.94 -0.60
N ALA A 53 8.48 3.25 -1.74
CA ALA A 53 9.53 2.30 -2.08
C ALA A 53 10.77 3.08 -2.55
N VAL A 54 11.96 2.69 -2.10
CA VAL A 54 13.24 3.30 -2.50
C VAL A 54 14.22 2.24 -2.96
N PHE A 55 14.65 2.36 -4.22
CA PHE A 55 15.58 1.45 -4.88
C PHE A 55 17.02 1.63 -4.37
N VAL A 56 17.80 0.55 -4.35
CA VAL A 56 19.18 0.56 -3.86
C VAL A 56 20.09 -0.13 -4.87
N ASN A 57 20.63 0.63 -5.84
CA ASN A 57 21.49 0.12 -6.92
C ASN A 57 22.58 -0.85 -6.41
N ASN A 58 23.27 -0.48 -5.33
CA ASN A 58 24.41 -1.25 -4.80
C ASN A 58 24.00 -2.52 -4.03
N ALA A 59 22.70 -2.84 -3.90
CA ALA A 59 22.22 -4.08 -3.30
C ALA A 59 21.94 -5.19 -4.33
N VAL A 60 22.01 -4.87 -5.63
CA VAL A 60 21.57 -5.76 -6.72
C VAL A 60 22.74 -6.15 -7.62
N THR A 61 23.20 -7.40 -7.51
CA THR A 61 24.26 -7.95 -8.36
C THR A 61 23.66 -8.80 -9.48
N ILE A 62 23.35 -8.18 -10.62
CA ILE A 62 22.89 -8.85 -11.84
C ILE A 62 23.92 -8.61 -12.95
N THR A 63 24.32 -9.68 -13.64
CA THR A 63 25.25 -9.64 -14.77
C THR A 63 24.51 -10.09 -16.04
N PRO A 64 24.32 -9.20 -17.04
CA PRO A 64 23.70 -9.54 -18.32
C PRO A 64 24.40 -10.71 -19.01
N GLY A 65 23.62 -11.61 -19.61
CA GLY A 65 24.16 -12.80 -20.26
C GLY A 65 24.73 -13.87 -19.32
N VAL A 66 24.60 -13.70 -17.98
CA VAL A 66 25.11 -14.66 -16.99
C VAL A 66 24.07 -14.99 -15.91
N THR A 67 23.51 -13.99 -15.23
CA THR A 67 22.54 -14.21 -14.14
C THR A 67 21.30 -14.91 -14.66
N GLN A 68 20.93 -16.04 -14.06
CA GLN A 68 19.69 -16.76 -14.36
C GLN A 68 18.51 -16.18 -13.58
N LEU A 69 17.35 -16.11 -14.22
CA LEU A 69 16.08 -15.63 -13.69
C LEU A 69 14.97 -16.65 -13.99
N PRO A 70 14.01 -16.88 -13.08
CA PRO A 70 14.03 -16.51 -11.66
C PRO A 70 15.22 -17.14 -10.88
N PRO A 71 15.57 -16.62 -9.68
CA PRO A 71 16.59 -17.23 -8.83
C PRO A 71 16.25 -18.68 -8.48
N ASN A 72 17.22 -19.58 -8.70
CA ASN A 72 17.07 -21.03 -8.52
C ASN A 72 16.01 -21.67 -9.44
N CYS A 73 15.68 -21.03 -10.58
CA CYS A 73 14.86 -21.61 -11.64
C CYS A 73 15.31 -23.03 -12.03
N VAL A 74 14.37 -23.81 -12.59
CA VAL A 74 14.64 -25.14 -13.15
C VAL A 74 14.27 -25.14 -14.62
N SER A 75 15.13 -25.72 -15.46
CA SER A 75 14.88 -25.86 -16.90
C SER A 75 13.55 -26.59 -17.17
N PRO A 76 12.69 -26.11 -18.09
CA PRO A 76 12.94 -25.09 -19.11
C PRO A 76 12.64 -23.64 -18.68
N ASN A 77 12.26 -23.38 -17.43
CA ASN A 77 11.77 -22.07 -16.98
C ASN A 77 12.88 -21.04 -16.69
N CYS A 78 14.16 -21.41 -16.87
CA CYS A 78 15.28 -20.47 -16.72
C CYS A 78 15.45 -19.59 -17.96
N VAL A 79 15.48 -18.28 -17.75
CA VAL A 79 16.00 -17.30 -18.71
C VAL A 79 17.27 -16.64 -18.18
N THR A 80 17.98 -15.91 -19.03
CA THR A 80 19.19 -15.17 -18.64
C THR A 80 18.91 -13.67 -18.69
N ALA A 81 19.36 -12.94 -17.66
CA ALA A 81 19.19 -11.50 -17.53
C ALA A 81 19.73 -10.73 -18.75
N THR A 82 18.99 -9.70 -19.16
CA THR A 82 19.31 -8.81 -20.29
C THR A 82 19.82 -7.44 -19.84
N ALA A 83 19.54 -7.04 -18.59
CA ALA A 83 20.00 -5.79 -17.98
C ALA A 83 20.64 -6.02 -16.61
N ASP A 84 21.61 -5.18 -16.24
CA ASP A 84 22.31 -5.22 -14.95
C ASP A 84 21.48 -4.58 -13.82
N GLY A 85 22.05 -4.47 -12.62
CA GLY A 85 21.37 -3.91 -11.43
C GLY A 85 21.05 -2.40 -11.47
N THR A 86 21.37 -1.68 -12.56
CA THR A 86 21.24 -0.22 -12.63
C THR A 86 19.79 0.22 -12.86
N TYR A 87 19.27 1.06 -11.96
CA TYR A 87 17.96 1.71 -12.14
C TYR A 87 17.97 2.78 -13.26
N PRO A 88 16.91 2.90 -14.08
CA PRO A 88 15.73 2.01 -14.18
C PRO A 88 15.93 0.81 -15.10
N THR A 89 17.02 0.76 -15.88
CA THR A 89 17.29 -0.24 -16.92
C THR A 89 17.18 -1.70 -16.47
N VAL A 90 17.44 -1.98 -15.19
CA VAL A 90 17.24 -3.30 -14.55
C VAL A 90 15.85 -3.88 -14.77
N PHE A 91 14.80 -3.05 -14.88
CA PHE A 91 13.43 -3.50 -15.11
C PHE A 91 13.13 -3.89 -16.56
N ASN A 92 14.11 -3.81 -17.46
CA ASN A 92 14.04 -4.47 -18.78
C ASN A 92 14.08 -6.01 -18.68
N ASN A 93 14.49 -6.57 -17.54
CA ASN A 93 14.46 -8.01 -17.29
C ASN A 93 13.01 -8.57 -17.26
N ASP A 94 11.99 -7.75 -16.99
CA ASP A 94 10.57 -8.11 -17.12
C ASP A 94 10.21 -8.63 -18.52
N GLY A 95 10.93 -8.15 -19.56
CA GLY A 95 10.77 -8.60 -20.95
C GLY A 95 11.30 -10.01 -21.25
N VAL A 96 12.01 -10.65 -20.32
CA VAL A 96 12.41 -12.06 -20.41
C VAL A 96 11.82 -12.91 -19.27
N ASP A 97 11.62 -12.32 -18.09
CA ASP A 97 10.97 -12.93 -16.94
C ASP A 97 9.85 -12.02 -16.42
N GLY A 98 8.60 -12.33 -16.79
CA GLY A 98 7.41 -11.58 -16.32
C GLY A 98 7.09 -11.76 -14.83
N SER A 99 7.97 -12.37 -14.04
CA SER A 99 7.94 -12.35 -12.57
C SER A 99 8.92 -11.32 -11.98
N PHE A 100 9.75 -10.67 -12.82
CA PHE A 100 10.93 -9.93 -12.39
C PHE A 100 10.61 -8.79 -11.42
N GLY A 101 10.98 -8.99 -10.16
CA GLY A 101 10.83 -8.01 -9.09
C GLY A 101 12.10 -7.87 -8.26
N LEU A 102 12.33 -6.70 -7.67
CA LEU A 102 13.49 -6.44 -6.82
C LEU A 102 13.07 -5.83 -5.49
N THR A 103 13.46 -6.42 -4.38
CA THR A 103 13.09 -5.88 -3.06
C THR A 103 13.79 -4.56 -2.73
N ALA A 104 13.05 -3.66 -2.08
CA ALA A 104 13.45 -2.29 -1.80
C ALA A 104 13.15 -1.86 -0.36
N LYS A 105 13.81 -0.76 0.04
CA LYS A 105 13.53 -0.06 1.29
C LYS A 105 12.11 0.49 1.29
N ILE A 106 11.48 0.49 2.46
CA ILE A 106 10.20 1.16 2.71
C ILE A 106 10.48 2.37 3.59
N LEU A 107 10.09 3.56 3.13
CA LEU A 107 10.07 4.77 3.95
C LEU A 107 8.62 5.25 4.11
N LEU A 108 8.29 5.71 5.31
CA LEU A 108 7.02 6.33 5.65
C LEU A 108 7.28 7.83 5.85
N ASP A 109 6.80 8.64 4.91
CA ASP A 109 6.97 10.09 4.94
C ASP A 109 5.75 10.75 5.59
N GLU A 110 5.96 11.49 6.67
CA GLU A 110 4.93 12.37 7.23
C GLU A 110 4.85 13.65 6.38
N LEU A 111 3.65 13.95 5.88
CA LEU A 111 3.37 15.17 5.14
C LEU A 111 2.23 15.96 5.79
N ARG A 112 2.32 17.28 5.72
CA ARG A 112 1.15 18.14 5.88
C ARG A 112 0.14 17.87 4.76
N LEU A 113 -1.10 18.28 5.00
CA LEU A 113 -2.24 18.15 4.08
C LEU A 113 -2.02 18.85 2.72
N ASP A 114 -1.14 19.86 2.67
CA ASP A 114 -0.69 20.58 1.48
C ASP A 114 0.50 19.89 0.76
N GLY A 115 0.89 18.68 1.20
CA GLY A 115 1.96 17.88 0.62
C GLY A 115 3.36 18.18 1.18
N ARG A 116 3.52 19.21 2.01
CA ARG A 116 4.84 19.57 2.56
C ARG A 116 5.33 18.50 3.52
N HIS A 117 6.53 17.97 3.24
CA HIS A 117 7.26 17.05 4.09
C HIS A 117 7.49 17.62 5.50
N VAL A 118 7.44 16.72 6.50
CA VAL A 118 7.73 17.01 7.91
C VAL A 118 8.89 16.16 8.40
N GLN A 119 8.80 14.83 8.23
CA GLN A 119 9.82 13.86 8.64
C GLN A 119 9.64 12.53 7.88
N SER A 120 10.60 11.62 8.01
CA SER A 120 10.59 10.30 7.37
C SER A 120 11.05 9.22 8.34
N LEU A 121 10.31 8.14 8.44
CA LEU A 121 10.69 6.93 9.18
C LEU A 121 11.07 5.83 8.18
N GLU A 122 12.26 5.26 8.31
CA GLU A 122 12.67 4.10 7.53
C GLU A 122 12.24 2.81 8.25
N VAL A 123 11.49 1.94 7.57
CA VAL A 123 11.12 0.62 8.11
C VAL A 123 12.38 -0.23 8.24
N PRO A 124 12.63 -0.90 9.39
CA PRO A 124 13.81 -1.74 9.60
C PRO A 124 14.08 -2.72 8.45
N ASN A 125 15.33 -2.78 7.99
CA ASN A 125 15.70 -3.55 6.80
C ASN A 125 17.19 -3.97 6.77
N SER A 126 17.50 -4.98 5.96
CA SER A 126 18.82 -5.61 5.87
C SER A 126 19.98 -4.72 5.39
N ALA A 127 19.72 -3.48 4.96
CA ALA A 127 20.76 -2.52 4.62
C ALA A 127 21.16 -1.63 5.81
N GLN A 128 20.46 -1.72 6.95
CA GLN A 128 20.79 -0.99 8.17
C GLN A 128 21.78 -1.77 9.04
N ARG A 129 22.76 -1.06 9.61
CA ARG A 129 23.84 -1.68 10.41
C ARG A 129 23.27 -2.33 11.69
N GLY A 130 23.32 -3.65 11.76
CA GLY A 130 22.87 -4.44 12.92
C GLY A 130 21.50 -5.07 12.76
N VAL A 131 20.76 -4.75 11.69
CA VAL A 131 19.59 -5.53 11.27
C VAL A 131 20.09 -6.77 10.54
N SER A 132 19.83 -7.95 11.14
CA SER A 132 20.19 -9.26 10.57
C SER A 132 18.92 -10.05 10.28
N GLN A 133 19.04 -11.23 9.67
CA GLN A 133 17.90 -12.14 9.48
C GLN A 133 17.16 -12.51 10.79
N ASN A 134 17.80 -12.35 11.95
CA ASN A 134 17.23 -12.57 13.27
C ASN A 134 16.76 -11.27 13.96
N LYS A 135 16.37 -10.26 13.18
CA LYS A 135 15.79 -8.99 13.64
C LYS A 135 14.49 -8.68 12.92
N ASP A 136 13.69 -7.84 13.56
CA ASP A 136 12.47 -7.26 13.01
C ASP A 136 12.85 -6.43 11.77
N GLN A 137 12.28 -6.78 10.61
CA GLN A 137 12.56 -6.14 9.32
C GLN A 137 11.47 -6.43 8.30
N MET A 138 11.30 -5.54 7.32
CA MET A 138 10.41 -5.72 6.17
C MET A 138 10.97 -5.05 4.91
N VAL A 139 10.70 -5.65 3.76
CA VAL A 139 10.90 -5.05 2.43
C VAL A 139 9.62 -5.14 1.58
N THR A 140 9.51 -4.26 0.58
CA THR A 140 8.51 -4.32 -0.50
C THR A 140 9.19 -4.76 -1.80
N SER A 141 8.46 -5.25 -2.79
CA SER A 141 8.95 -5.38 -4.16
C SER A 141 8.85 -4.02 -4.88
N PHE A 142 9.98 -3.48 -5.32
CA PHE A 142 10.10 -2.09 -5.78
C PHE A 142 9.15 -1.77 -6.93
N SER A 143 8.93 -2.67 -7.87
CA SER A 143 8.06 -2.44 -9.03
C SER A 143 6.60 -2.84 -8.78
N SER A 144 6.27 -3.39 -7.60
CA SER A 144 4.94 -3.92 -7.32
C SER A 144 3.85 -2.86 -7.45
N LYS A 145 3.04 -2.96 -8.52
CA LYS A 145 1.96 -2.02 -8.87
C LYS A 145 0.87 -1.87 -7.81
N SER A 146 0.90 -2.69 -6.74
CA SER A 146 -0.18 -2.73 -5.75
C SER A 146 0.19 -2.96 -4.29
N GLU A 147 1.48 -3.00 -3.92
CA GLU A 147 1.91 -3.13 -2.52
C GLU A 147 1.83 -1.82 -1.72
N LEU A 148 2.06 -1.94 -0.40
CA LEU A 148 2.16 -0.85 0.57
C LEU A 148 0.96 0.11 0.61
N ALA A 149 -0.26 -0.41 0.43
CA ALA A 149 -1.43 0.33 0.88
C ALA A 149 -1.36 0.52 2.40
N LEU A 150 -1.55 1.76 2.86
CA LEU A 150 -1.53 2.15 4.27
C LEU A 150 -2.98 2.31 4.75
N ASN A 151 -3.38 1.57 5.79
CA ASN A 151 -4.66 1.81 6.48
C ASN A 151 -4.42 2.06 7.96
N LEU A 152 -5.13 3.05 8.49
CA LEU A 152 -5.21 3.36 9.90
C LEU A 152 -5.96 2.23 10.65
N SER A 153 -5.57 1.91 11.88
CA SER A 153 -6.26 0.94 12.75
C SER A 153 -7.67 1.41 13.10
N LEU A 154 -8.52 0.49 13.59
CA LEU A 154 -9.90 0.84 13.93
C LEU A 154 -10.03 1.63 15.25
N ASP A 155 -9.04 1.65 16.15
CA ASP A 155 -8.90 2.65 17.22
C ASP A 155 -8.11 3.91 16.82
N HIS A 156 -7.65 3.97 15.57
CA HIS A 156 -6.85 5.03 14.98
C HIS A 156 -5.43 5.19 15.56
N ARG A 157 -4.94 4.30 16.43
CA ARG A 157 -3.63 4.43 17.11
C ARG A 157 -2.41 3.93 16.32
N SER A 158 -2.61 3.22 15.22
CA SER A 158 -1.51 2.72 14.39
C SER A 158 -1.85 2.73 12.91
N VAL A 159 -0.84 2.59 12.05
CA VAL A 159 -1.02 2.38 10.61
C VAL A 159 -0.42 1.03 10.21
N THR A 160 -1.17 0.28 9.40
CA THR A 160 -0.78 -1.05 8.93
C THR A 160 -0.60 -1.13 7.42
N PHE A 161 0.32 -2.01 7.01
CA PHE A 161 0.67 -2.29 5.60
C PHE A 161 1.30 -3.68 5.45
N MET A 162 1.45 -4.14 4.20
CA MET A 162 2.04 -5.46 3.89
C MET A 162 3.40 -5.37 3.18
N GLY A 163 4.22 -6.40 3.38
CA GLY A 163 5.52 -6.59 2.74
C GLY A 163 6.06 -8.01 2.98
N TYR A 164 7.37 -8.19 2.94
CA TYR A 164 8.03 -9.51 3.01
C TYR A 164 9.20 -9.55 3.99
N LEU A 165 9.44 -10.74 4.55
CA LEU A 165 10.68 -11.06 5.28
C LEU A 165 11.76 -11.52 4.30
N ALA A 166 12.45 -10.56 3.68
CA ALA A 166 13.55 -10.79 2.75
C ALA A 166 14.60 -9.66 2.85
N PRO A 167 15.86 -9.89 2.44
CA PRO A 167 16.82 -8.81 2.31
C PRO A 167 16.47 -7.90 1.12
N ILE A 168 17.00 -6.67 1.13
CA ILE A 168 16.93 -5.73 -0.02
C ILE A 168 17.77 -6.27 -1.19
N GLY A 169 17.29 -6.04 -2.42
CA GLY A 169 17.94 -6.53 -3.65
C GLY A 169 17.70 -8.02 -3.93
N ALA A 170 16.90 -8.69 -3.11
CA ALA A 170 16.39 -10.02 -3.40
C ALA A 170 15.45 -9.98 -4.61
N ILE A 171 15.64 -10.92 -5.52
CA ILE A 171 14.90 -11.02 -6.78
C ILE A 171 13.62 -11.86 -6.56
N ASP A 172 12.52 -11.45 -7.19
CA ASP A 172 11.21 -12.11 -7.34
C ASP A 172 10.43 -12.45 -6.06
N VAL A 173 10.78 -11.85 -4.92
CA VAL A 173 10.12 -12.11 -3.63
C VAL A 173 8.60 -11.92 -3.69
N SER A 174 8.08 -10.95 -4.46
CA SER A 174 6.63 -10.74 -4.66
C SER A 174 5.91 -11.79 -5.49
N ASN A 175 6.64 -12.67 -6.19
CA ASN A 175 6.10 -13.77 -6.99
C ASN A 175 6.51 -15.16 -6.47
N SER A 176 7.39 -15.19 -5.46
CA SER A 176 7.85 -16.37 -4.73
C SER A 176 6.71 -17.14 -4.04
N ASN A 177 6.95 -18.41 -3.70
CA ASN A 177 6.10 -19.15 -2.78
C ASN A 177 6.18 -18.56 -1.35
N THR A 178 5.16 -18.84 -0.54
CA THR A 178 5.16 -18.63 0.91
C THR A 178 5.50 -19.95 1.61
N PRO A 179 6.20 -19.95 2.76
CA PRO A 179 6.35 -21.13 3.61
C PRO A 179 5.02 -21.85 3.89
N ASP A 180 5.09 -23.16 4.08
CA ASP A 180 3.96 -24.12 4.17
C ASP A 180 2.94 -24.14 3.02
N VAL A 181 2.94 -23.15 2.12
CA VAL A 181 1.98 -23.00 1.01
C VAL A 181 2.69 -23.12 -0.33
N ILE A 182 3.33 -24.26 -0.58
CA ILE A 182 4.16 -24.46 -1.78
C ILE A 182 3.30 -24.79 -3.02
N ASP A 183 3.51 -24.03 -4.10
CA ASP A 183 3.16 -24.43 -5.46
C ASP A 183 4.40 -24.95 -6.19
N PRO A 184 4.52 -26.28 -6.44
CA PRO A 184 5.64 -26.86 -7.18
C PRO A 184 5.71 -26.45 -8.67
N THR A 185 4.68 -25.77 -9.18
CA THR A 185 4.58 -25.32 -10.57
C THR A 185 4.70 -23.79 -10.70
N ASN A 186 4.95 -23.07 -9.60
CA ASN A 186 5.28 -21.65 -9.62
C ASN A 186 6.62 -21.44 -10.37
N PRO A 187 6.70 -20.55 -11.37
CA PRO A 187 7.98 -20.23 -12.03
C PRO A 187 9.05 -19.69 -11.07
N VAL A 188 8.65 -19.07 -9.95
CA VAL A 188 9.57 -18.57 -8.91
C VAL A 188 9.61 -19.54 -7.71
N PRO A 189 10.63 -20.41 -7.60
CA PRO A 189 10.64 -21.51 -6.62
C PRO A 189 11.04 -21.08 -5.20
N GLY A 190 11.56 -19.86 -5.01
CA GLY A 190 11.96 -19.35 -3.69
C GLY A 190 10.80 -19.25 -2.70
N THR A 191 11.11 -19.22 -1.40
CA THR A 191 10.13 -19.18 -0.31
C THR A 191 10.39 -18.01 0.65
N TYR A 192 9.40 -17.14 0.84
CA TYR A 192 9.50 -15.99 1.74
C TYR A 192 8.19 -15.72 2.49
N TYR A 193 8.25 -15.47 3.80
CA TYR A 193 7.08 -15.06 4.59
C TYR A 193 6.57 -13.70 4.10
N ARG A 194 5.24 -13.58 3.99
CA ARG A 194 4.59 -12.27 3.93
C ARG A 194 4.46 -11.75 5.35
N LEU A 195 4.53 -10.44 5.50
CA LEU A 195 4.43 -9.75 6.78
C LEU A 195 3.31 -8.73 6.72
N VAL A 196 2.56 -8.59 7.80
CA VAL A 196 1.93 -7.32 8.17
C VAL A 196 2.92 -6.55 9.04
N ALA A 197 3.04 -5.25 8.79
CA ALA A 197 3.68 -4.31 9.69
C ALA A 197 2.62 -3.38 10.27
N GLU A 198 2.84 -2.98 11.51
CA GLU A 198 2.09 -1.99 12.24
C GLU A 198 3.07 -0.93 12.78
N VAL A 199 2.66 0.33 12.82
CA VAL A 199 3.46 1.42 13.40
C VAL A 199 2.60 2.36 14.23
N ASP A 200 3.01 2.62 15.48
CA ASP A 200 2.33 3.52 16.42
C ASP A 200 2.66 5.01 16.15
N GLU A 201 2.05 5.91 16.91
CA GLU A 201 2.35 7.36 16.86
C GLU A 201 3.81 7.71 17.20
N ASN A 202 4.57 6.81 17.80
CA ASN A 202 5.96 6.99 18.22
C ASN A 202 6.95 6.24 17.30
N GLY A 203 6.51 5.86 16.10
CA GLY A 203 7.35 5.21 15.09
C GLY A 203 7.80 3.80 15.45
N ARG A 204 7.19 3.19 16.48
CA ARG A 204 7.55 1.86 16.97
C ARG A 204 6.84 0.82 16.10
N PHE A 205 7.64 -0.02 15.45
CA PHE A 205 7.13 -1.08 14.59
C PHE A 205 6.80 -2.35 15.35
N HIS A 206 5.63 -2.91 15.09
CA HIS A 206 5.33 -4.32 15.31
C HIS A 206 5.19 -5.03 13.96
N PHE A 207 5.45 -6.34 13.91
CA PHE A 207 5.40 -7.14 12.68
C PHE A 207 4.73 -8.47 12.98
N THR A 208 3.98 -9.02 12.04
CA THR A 208 3.32 -10.32 12.15
C THR A 208 3.51 -11.12 10.86
N LYS A 209 4.06 -12.33 10.96
CA LYS A 209 4.12 -13.28 9.84
C LYS A 209 2.72 -13.73 9.42
N VAL A 210 2.46 -13.79 8.11
CA VAL A 210 1.23 -14.33 7.55
C VAL A 210 1.54 -15.24 6.35
N ASN A 211 0.86 -16.38 6.24
CA ASN A 211 1.08 -17.35 5.16
C ASN A 211 0.09 -17.24 3.99
N GLY A 212 -0.58 -16.09 3.84
CA GLY A 212 -1.33 -15.75 2.63
C GLY A 212 -0.44 -15.53 1.40
N TYR A 213 -1.08 -15.36 0.25
CA TYR A 213 -0.48 -14.79 -0.98
C TYR A 213 0.74 -15.55 -1.50
N SER A 214 0.77 -16.87 -1.36
CA SER A 214 1.82 -17.69 -1.98
C SER A 214 1.78 -17.58 -3.49
N GLY A 215 2.94 -17.38 -4.10
CA GLY A 215 3.10 -17.17 -5.53
C GLY A 215 2.68 -15.79 -6.05
N ASN A 216 2.29 -14.84 -5.19
CA ASN A 216 1.97 -13.48 -5.61
C ASN A 216 2.02 -12.47 -4.43
N ASN A 217 1.42 -11.27 -4.57
CA ASN A 217 1.58 -10.19 -3.60
C ASN A 217 0.40 -10.00 -2.62
N GLY A 218 0.74 -9.76 -1.36
CA GLY A 218 -0.12 -9.04 -0.41
C GLY A 218 -0.06 -7.53 -0.70
N ARG A 219 -1.13 -6.80 -0.38
CA ARG A 219 -1.33 -5.42 -0.89
C ARG A 219 -1.72 -4.42 0.20
N ALA A 220 -2.72 -4.79 0.98
CA ALA A 220 -3.29 -3.97 2.04
C ALA A 220 -3.48 -4.80 3.30
N ALA A 221 -3.27 -4.15 4.45
CA ALA A 221 -3.68 -4.62 5.76
C ALA A 221 -4.51 -3.52 6.45
N ILE A 222 -5.46 -3.89 7.31
CA ILE A 222 -6.12 -3.00 8.26
C ILE A 222 -6.30 -3.75 9.58
N PHE A 223 -5.98 -3.11 10.71
CA PHE A 223 -6.05 -3.74 12.03
C PHE A 223 -7.39 -3.50 12.71
N ASN A 224 -8.08 -4.58 13.07
CA ASN A 224 -9.21 -4.57 13.97
C ASN A 224 -8.76 -4.99 15.38
N ASP A 225 -8.40 -3.98 16.15
CA ASP A 225 -8.15 -3.99 17.59
C ASP A 225 -9.47 -4.02 18.42
N ARG A 226 -10.58 -3.53 17.85
CA ARG A 226 -11.78 -3.12 18.60
C ARG A 226 -12.33 -4.26 19.43
N HIS A 227 -12.67 -3.95 20.69
CA HIS A 227 -13.16 -4.90 21.69
C HIS A 227 -12.18 -6.07 21.99
N GLY A 228 -10.89 -5.92 21.71
CA GLY A 228 -9.88 -6.95 21.92
C GLY A 228 -9.87 -8.03 20.84
N ALA A 229 -10.32 -7.71 19.61
CA ALA A 229 -10.38 -8.66 18.51
C ALA A 229 -8.99 -9.17 18.07
N GLY A 230 -7.99 -8.29 18.03
CA GLY A 230 -6.58 -8.60 17.78
C GLY A 230 -6.35 -9.26 16.41
N VAL A 231 -6.99 -8.74 15.35
CA VAL A 231 -6.92 -9.31 14.00
C VAL A 231 -6.67 -8.29 12.90
N PHE A 232 -5.74 -8.60 12.01
CA PHE A 232 -5.57 -7.91 10.73
C PHE A 232 -6.51 -8.52 9.69
N TYR A 233 -7.25 -7.69 8.96
CA TYR A 233 -7.78 -8.08 7.65
C TYR A 233 -6.74 -7.72 6.59
N THR A 234 -6.50 -8.62 5.65
CA THR A 234 -5.57 -8.35 4.54
C THR A 234 -6.18 -8.67 3.18
N ALA A 235 -5.71 -7.96 2.17
CA ALA A 235 -6.10 -8.12 0.77
C ALA A 235 -4.86 -8.33 -0.12
N GLY A 236 -5.01 -9.19 -1.13
CA GLY A 236 -3.92 -9.55 -2.03
C GLY A 236 -4.36 -10.52 -3.13
N ASN A 237 -3.39 -11.17 -3.76
CA ASN A 237 -3.57 -12.17 -4.81
C ASN A 237 -2.69 -13.40 -4.53
N ALA A 238 -3.01 -14.56 -5.10
CA ALA A 238 -2.20 -15.78 -4.93
C ALA A 238 -2.07 -16.61 -6.21
N GLY A 239 -1.06 -17.46 -6.20
CA GLY A 239 -0.66 -18.38 -7.25
C GLY A 239 -0.05 -17.69 -8.46
N ASN A 240 1.07 -18.23 -8.96
CA ASN A 240 1.59 -17.93 -10.29
C ASN A 240 1.77 -19.18 -11.16
N GLY A 241 1.74 -20.38 -10.59
CA GLY A 241 1.89 -21.63 -11.34
C GLY A 241 0.63 -22.14 -12.04
N GLY A 242 0.68 -23.43 -12.33
CA GLY A 242 -0.28 -24.20 -13.11
C GLY A 242 -1.70 -24.22 -12.54
N ASN A 243 -2.64 -24.70 -13.34
CA ASN A 243 -4.05 -24.78 -12.96
C ASN A 243 -4.55 -26.23 -13.18
N PRO A 244 -5.27 -26.85 -12.23
CA PRO A 244 -5.80 -26.30 -10.98
C PRO A 244 -4.71 -25.89 -9.98
N GLN A 245 -5.01 -24.86 -9.17
CA GLN A 245 -4.09 -24.37 -8.12
C GLN A 245 -4.05 -25.37 -6.93
N PRO A 246 -2.93 -25.47 -6.19
CA PRO A 246 -2.87 -26.23 -4.95
C PRO A 246 -3.86 -25.72 -3.89
N ALA A 247 -4.34 -26.61 -3.01
CA ALA A 247 -5.33 -26.29 -1.98
C ALA A 247 -4.96 -25.05 -1.12
N GLY A 248 -3.72 -25.01 -0.61
CA GLY A 248 -3.23 -23.87 0.18
C GLY A 248 -3.15 -22.55 -0.59
N VAL A 249 -2.95 -22.60 -1.92
CA VAL A 249 -2.93 -21.40 -2.77
C VAL A 249 -4.35 -20.86 -2.98
N ILE A 250 -5.35 -21.75 -3.10
CA ILE A 250 -6.77 -21.38 -3.17
C ILE A 250 -7.22 -20.75 -1.84
N THR A 251 -6.88 -21.35 -0.70
CA THR A 251 -7.25 -20.78 0.62
C THR A 251 -6.45 -19.55 1.01
N GLY A 252 -5.23 -19.36 0.47
CA GLY A 252 -4.38 -18.18 0.67
C GLY A 252 -4.61 -17.01 -0.29
N ALA A 253 -5.63 -17.08 -1.15
CA ALA A 253 -5.96 -16.01 -2.09
C ALA A 253 -6.89 -14.95 -1.48
N GLY A 254 -6.88 -13.74 -2.07
CA GLY A 254 -7.91 -12.73 -1.82
C GLY A 254 -7.96 -12.15 -0.40
N MET A 255 -9.12 -12.25 0.24
CA MET A 255 -9.35 -11.70 1.57
C MET A 255 -8.94 -12.70 2.64
N GLN A 256 -8.02 -12.29 3.51
CA GLN A 256 -7.45 -13.11 4.57
C GLN A 256 -7.62 -12.43 5.93
N ILE A 257 -7.57 -13.21 7.01
CA ILE A 257 -7.55 -12.72 8.39
C ILE A 257 -6.36 -13.32 9.13
N ALA A 258 -5.59 -12.50 9.86
CA ALA A 258 -4.49 -12.95 10.69
C ALA A 258 -4.65 -12.43 12.11
N ARG A 259 -4.21 -13.20 13.12
CA ARG A 259 -4.04 -12.67 14.47
C ARG A 259 -2.73 -11.90 14.58
N GLU A 260 -2.71 -10.89 15.42
CA GLU A 260 -1.47 -10.27 15.90
C GLU A 260 -0.56 -11.32 16.60
N ALA A 261 0.75 -11.10 16.61
CA ALA A 261 1.73 -12.05 17.11
C ALA A 261 2.76 -11.36 18.03
N ASP A 262 2.42 -11.24 19.33
CA ASP A 262 3.17 -10.53 20.41
C ASP A 262 4.70 -10.71 20.42
N ALA A 263 5.21 -11.83 19.91
CA ALA A 263 6.63 -12.14 19.89
C ALA A 263 7.39 -11.35 18.81
N PRO A 264 8.64 -10.90 19.08
CA PRO A 264 9.52 -10.35 18.04
C PRO A 264 9.67 -11.30 16.85
N LEU A 265 9.87 -10.76 15.64
CA LEU A 265 9.73 -11.47 14.37
C LEU A 265 10.57 -12.76 14.27
N ALA A 266 11.80 -12.72 14.81
CA ALA A 266 12.72 -13.85 14.85
C ALA A 266 12.37 -14.93 15.90
N ARG A 267 11.37 -14.69 16.76
CA ARG A 267 10.84 -15.62 17.77
C ARG A 267 9.41 -16.08 17.48
N GLN A 268 8.69 -15.44 16.56
CA GLN A 268 7.40 -15.92 16.09
C GLN A 268 7.53 -17.33 15.51
N ALA A 269 6.59 -18.19 15.87
CA ALA A 269 6.40 -19.49 15.23
C ALA A 269 6.10 -19.34 13.73
N ASP A 270 5.92 -20.45 13.02
CA ASP A 270 5.26 -20.42 11.72
C ASP A 270 3.78 -20.09 11.94
N PRO A 271 3.18 -19.11 11.23
CA PRO A 271 1.73 -18.87 11.29
C PRO A 271 0.91 -20.03 10.69
N GLY A 272 1.54 -20.97 9.96
CA GLY A 272 0.91 -22.20 9.47
C GLY A 272 0.05 -22.01 8.23
N GLY A 273 -1.16 -22.56 8.22
CA GLY A 273 -2.07 -22.43 7.07
C GLY A 273 -2.59 -21.00 6.89
N PRO A 274 -2.92 -20.57 5.65
CA PRO A 274 -3.66 -19.34 5.43
C PRO A 274 -5.11 -19.45 5.91
N PHE A 275 -5.69 -18.32 6.27
CA PHE A 275 -6.99 -18.18 6.94
C PHE A 275 -7.91 -17.28 6.09
N PRO A 276 -8.72 -17.83 5.17
CA PRO A 276 -9.58 -17.04 4.32
C PRO A 276 -10.66 -16.31 5.11
N LEU A 277 -10.84 -15.02 4.84
CA LEU A 277 -11.85 -14.16 5.46
C LEU A 277 -13.10 -14.02 4.59
N GLY A 278 -12.89 -13.96 3.28
CA GLY A 278 -13.92 -13.66 2.31
C GLY A 278 -13.79 -14.51 1.04
N SER A 279 -14.91 -15.04 0.54
CA SER A 279 -14.96 -15.69 -0.77
C SER A 279 -16.28 -15.42 -1.50
N PHE A 280 -16.15 -15.34 -2.84
CA PHE A 280 -17.19 -15.08 -3.83
C PHE A 280 -16.92 -15.98 -5.04
N ASN A 281 -17.96 -16.43 -5.75
CA ASN A 281 -17.79 -17.06 -7.06
C ASN A 281 -18.83 -16.52 -8.05
N ILE A 282 -18.43 -16.26 -9.29
CA ILE A 282 -19.33 -15.75 -10.34
C ILE A 282 -20.51 -16.68 -10.65
N THR A 283 -20.48 -17.94 -10.20
CA THR A 283 -21.66 -18.83 -10.17
C THR A 283 -22.86 -18.26 -9.42
N GLU A 284 -22.63 -17.40 -8.42
CA GLU A 284 -23.70 -16.73 -7.66
C GLU A 284 -24.49 -15.73 -8.52
N LEU A 285 -23.91 -15.30 -9.65
CA LEU A 285 -24.51 -14.45 -10.68
C LEU A 285 -25.00 -15.28 -11.89
N GLY A 286 -25.19 -16.59 -11.71
CA GLY A 286 -25.58 -17.54 -12.76
C GLY A 286 -24.53 -17.76 -13.86
N GLN A 287 -23.30 -17.28 -13.68
CA GLN A 287 -22.23 -17.46 -14.66
C GLN A 287 -21.59 -18.85 -14.51
N LYS A 288 -20.89 -19.31 -15.57
CA LYS A 288 -20.00 -20.46 -15.43
C LYS A 288 -18.78 -20.05 -14.59
N ALA A 289 -18.39 -20.88 -13.62
CA ALA A 289 -17.19 -20.67 -12.79
C ALA A 289 -15.94 -20.39 -13.63
N ASP A 290 -15.11 -19.45 -13.16
CA ASP A 290 -13.82 -19.09 -13.77
C ASP A 290 -12.67 -19.93 -13.15
N LYS A 291 -11.42 -19.52 -13.37
CA LYS A 291 -10.26 -20.10 -12.69
C LYS A 291 -10.28 -19.81 -11.18
N ILE A 292 -10.69 -20.81 -10.40
CA ILE A 292 -10.71 -20.82 -8.93
C ILE A 292 -9.39 -20.28 -8.35
N GLY A 293 -9.48 -19.26 -7.51
CA GLY A 293 -8.33 -18.65 -6.82
C GLY A 293 -7.58 -17.59 -7.65
N LYS A 294 -7.98 -17.37 -8.92
CA LYS A 294 -7.48 -16.28 -9.78
C LYS A 294 -8.50 -15.16 -9.97
N ASP A 295 -9.75 -15.44 -9.63
CA ASP A 295 -10.88 -14.51 -9.56
C ASP A 295 -10.87 -13.65 -8.29
N THR A 296 -10.15 -14.05 -7.25
CA THR A 296 -9.99 -13.33 -5.96
C THR A 296 -8.80 -12.37 -5.92
N ASN A 297 -8.51 -11.66 -7.02
CA ASN A 297 -7.35 -10.77 -7.19
C ASN A 297 -7.58 -9.36 -6.57
N PHE A 298 -7.88 -9.31 -5.26
CA PHE A 298 -8.32 -8.11 -4.54
C PHE A 298 -7.21 -7.06 -4.33
N ARG A 299 -7.59 -5.79 -4.09
CA ARG A 299 -6.68 -4.64 -4.08
C ARG A 299 -6.87 -3.73 -2.86
N GLY A 300 -7.74 -2.74 -2.97
CA GLY A 300 -8.07 -1.81 -1.90
C GLY A 300 -8.87 -2.51 -0.82
N LEU A 301 -8.75 -1.99 0.40
CA LEU A 301 -9.34 -2.55 1.61
C LEU A 301 -9.79 -1.38 2.47
N THR A 302 -11.02 -1.42 2.98
CA THR A 302 -11.49 -0.45 3.96
C THR A 302 -12.54 -1.10 4.86
N VAL A 303 -12.75 -0.51 6.03
CA VAL A 303 -13.82 -0.87 6.97
C VAL A 303 -14.72 0.34 7.14
N PHE A 304 -16.03 0.13 7.02
CA PHE A 304 -17.01 1.19 7.24
C PHE A 304 -18.29 0.57 7.82
N ASN A 305 -18.90 1.21 8.83
CA ASN A 305 -20.09 0.71 9.54
C ASN A 305 -20.03 -0.80 9.89
N ASN A 306 -18.92 -1.25 10.49
CA ASN A 306 -18.65 -2.64 10.88
C ASN A 306 -18.63 -3.68 9.73
N VAL A 307 -18.48 -3.23 8.48
CA VAL A 307 -18.40 -4.07 7.28
C VAL A 307 -17.02 -3.93 6.63
N VAL A 308 -16.43 -5.05 6.23
CA VAL A 308 -15.17 -5.09 5.46
C VAL A 308 -15.52 -4.98 3.97
N TYR A 309 -14.91 -4.02 3.28
CA TYR A 309 -15.04 -3.82 1.83
C TYR A 309 -13.71 -4.01 1.12
N THR A 310 -13.75 -4.51 -0.12
CA THR A 310 -12.56 -4.61 -0.96
C THR A 310 -12.88 -4.34 -2.43
N THR A 311 -11.89 -3.84 -3.18
CA THR A 311 -11.98 -3.70 -4.64
C THR A 311 -11.30 -4.87 -5.34
N LYS A 312 -11.77 -5.19 -6.55
CA LYS A 312 -11.00 -5.96 -7.53
C LYS A 312 -10.84 -5.16 -8.81
N GLY A 313 -9.60 -4.91 -9.21
CA GLY A 313 -9.27 -4.15 -10.42
C GLY A 313 -8.45 -4.90 -11.47
N SER A 314 -8.06 -6.16 -11.23
CA SER A 314 -7.10 -6.87 -12.10
C SER A 314 -7.36 -8.37 -12.21
N GLY A 315 -6.59 -9.03 -13.09
CA GLY A 315 -6.39 -10.48 -13.07
C GLY A 315 -7.01 -11.28 -14.22
N GLY A 316 -7.77 -10.66 -15.13
CA GLY A 316 -8.34 -11.32 -16.33
C GLY A 316 -9.36 -12.44 -16.06
N ASN A 317 -9.72 -12.67 -14.80
CA ASN A 317 -10.70 -13.65 -14.33
C ASN A 317 -11.68 -12.95 -13.39
N GLY A 318 -12.91 -13.48 -13.25
CA GLY A 318 -13.96 -12.89 -12.42
C GLY A 318 -14.39 -11.48 -12.87
N ILE A 319 -14.86 -10.67 -11.91
CA ILE A 319 -15.44 -9.34 -12.12
C ILE A 319 -14.52 -8.27 -11.53
N ASN A 320 -14.47 -7.09 -12.15
CA ASN A 320 -13.81 -5.91 -11.57
C ASN A 320 -14.87 -4.98 -10.97
N THR A 321 -14.89 -4.83 -9.65
CA THR A 321 -16.00 -4.20 -8.90
C THR A 321 -15.64 -3.95 -7.43
N VAL A 322 -16.59 -3.41 -6.66
CA VAL A 322 -16.54 -3.32 -5.18
C VAL A 322 -17.29 -4.51 -4.58
N TYR A 323 -16.63 -5.19 -3.64
CA TYR A 323 -17.22 -6.25 -2.83
C TYR A 323 -17.32 -5.84 -1.36
N PHE A 324 -18.22 -6.49 -0.63
CA PHE A 324 -18.24 -6.48 0.84
C PHE A 324 -18.35 -7.90 1.39
N ILE A 325 -17.99 -8.09 2.65
CA ILE A 325 -18.13 -9.36 3.39
C ILE A 325 -19.44 -9.33 4.21
N ASP A 326 -20.30 -10.32 4.01
CA ASP A 326 -21.51 -10.58 4.79
C ASP A 326 -21.22 -11.52 5.96
N THR A 327 -21.45 -11.05 7.18
CA THR A 327 -21.31 -11.83 8.42
C THR A 327 -22.65 -12.30 9.00
N THR A 328 -23.77 -12.03 8.34
CA THR A 328 -25.11 -12.48 8.79
C THR A 328 -25.41 -13.96 8.49
N GLY A 329 -24.51 -14.63 7.77
CA GLY A 329 -24.58 -16.05 7.41
C GLY A 329 -25.37 -16.32 6.13
N ASN A 330 -25.56 -17.58 5.79
CA ASN A 330 -26.07 -18.00 4.48
C ASN A 330 -27.61 -18.14 4.43
N ALA A 331 -28.16 -17.92 3.25
CA ALA A 331 -29.54 -18.24 2.89
C ALA A 331 -29.71 -19.74 2.59
N ALA A 332 -30.96 -20.19 2.39
CA ALA A 332 -31.27 -21.60 2.18
C ALA A 332 -30.66 -22.23 0.90
N ASN A 333 -30.17 -21.41 -0.04
CA ASN A 333 -29.44 -21.84 -1.23
C ASN A 333 -27.91 -21.94 -1.04
N GLY A 334 -27.39 -21.55 0.13
CA GLY A 334 -25.96 -21.51 0.43
C GLY A 334 -25.25 -20.19 0.08
N SER A 335 -25.89 -19.28 -0.65
CA SER A 335 -25.38 -17.92 -0.90
C SER A 335 -25.47 -17.05 0.37
N PRO A 336 -24.78 -15.89 0.44
CA PRO A 336 -24.90 -14.97 1.59
C PRO A 336 -26.32 -14.40 1.71
N LYS A 337 -26.81 -14.16 2.94
CA LYS A 337 -28.15 -13.56 3.15
C LYS A 337 -28.26 -12.14 2.62
N ALA A 338 -27.18 -11.36 2.70
CA ALA A 338 -27.11 -10.01 2.16
C ALA A 338 -27.21 -9.98 0.62
N CYS A 339 -26.85 -11.07 -0.06
CA CYS A 339 -26.89 -11.19 -1.52
C CYS A 339 -27.22 -12.62 -2.01
N PRO A 340 -28.48 -13.12 -1.89
CA PRO A 340 -28.82 -14.49 -2.29
C PRO A 340 -28.56 -14.81 -3.77
N ASN A 341 -28.37 -13.78 -4.61
CA ASN A 341 -28.01 -13.84 -6.03
C ASN A 341 -26.69 -13.06 -6.33
N GLY A 342 -25.70 -13.09 -5.42
CA GLY A 342 -24.36 -12.53 -5.62
C GLY A 342 -24.24 -10.99 -5.60
N VAL A 343 -25.33 -10.24 -5.74
CA VAL A 343 -25.40 -8.77 -5.59
C VAL A 343 -26.31 -8.41 -4.41
N GLY A 344 -25.94 -7.40 -3.61
CA GLY A 344 -26.76 -6.97 -2.49
C GLY A 344 -26.23 -5.76 -1.72
N LEU A 345 -26.77 -5.54 -0.51
CA LEU A 345 -26.32 -4.48 0.41
C LEU A 345 -25.95 -5.11 1.76
N PRO A 346 -24.94 -4.58 2.48
CA PRO A 346 -24.63 -5.04 3.83
C PRO A 346 -25.82 -4.85 4.76
N ALA A 347 -26.08 -5.83 5.61
CA ALA A 347 -27.13 -5.74 6.62
C ALA A 347 -26.76 -4.70 7.70
N PRO A 348 -27.72 -3.90 8.23
CA PRO A 348 -27.46 -3.00 9.36
C PRO A 348 -27.02 -3.70 10.66
N SER A 349 -27.20 -5.02 10.74
CA SER A 349 -26.75 -5.89 11.84
C SER A 349 -25.44 -6.63 11.54
N ALA A 350 -24.68 -6.21 10.54
CA ALA A 350 -23.38 -6.81 10.25
C ALA A 350 -22.36 -6.50 11.36
N SER A 351 -21.53 -7.49 11.67
CA SER A 351 -20.44 -7.38 12.65
C SER A 351 -19.09 -7.68 11.99
N LEU A 352 -18.02 -7.13 12.55
CA LEU A 352 -16.67 -7.40 12.08
C LEU A 352 -16.24 -8.84 12.43
N PRO A 353 -15.74 -9.62 11.46
CA PRO A 353 -15.36 -11.02 11.70
C PRO A 353 -14.08 -11.14 12.54
N THR A 354 -14.09 -11.97 13.57
CA THR A 354 -12.90 -12.23 14.43
C THR A 354 -12.26 -13.60 14.18
N THR A 355 -12.74 -14.32 13.17
CA THR A 355 -12.27 -15.64 12.72
C THR A 355 -12.33 -15.75 11.20
N GLN A 356 -11.66 -16.76 10.63
CA GLN A 356 -11.83 -17.15 9.23
C GLN A 356 -13.28 -17.57 8.89
N ILE A 357 -13.60 -17.58 7.60
CA ILE A 357 -14.81 -18.23 7.08
C ILE A 357 -14.73 -19.75 7.30
N PHE A 358 -15.87 -20.38 7.58
CA PHE A 358 -16.00 -21.83 7.46
C PHE A 358 -16.03 -22.24 5.98
N TYR A 359 -15.29 -23.29 5.60
CA TYR A 359 -15.36 -23.83 4.24
C TYR A 359 -15.25 -25.36 4.20
N ASP A 360 -15.83 -25.95 3.16
CA ASP A 360 -15.77 -27.38 2.87
C ASP A 360 -14.52 -27.70 2.02
N GLY A 361 -13.49 -28.22 2.69
CA GLY A 361 -12.24 -28.62 2.04
C GLY A 361 -12.38 -29.66 0.93
N SER A 362 -13.47 -30.45 0.90
CA SER A 362 -13.72 -31.42 -0.17
C SER A 362 -14.16 -30.77 -1.50
N LYS A 363 -14.74 -29.56 -1.42
CA LYS A 363 -15.21 -28.78 -2.58
C LYS A 363 -14.17 -27.80 -3.12
N LEU A 364 -13.11 -27.54 -2.35
CA LEU A 364 -12.11 -26.49 -2.60
C LEU A 364 -11.56 -26.48 -4.04
N ALA A 365 -11.19 -27.63 -4.59
CA ALA A 365 -10.63 -27.76 -5.94
C ALA A 365 -11.65 -27.58 -7.08
N GLY A 366 -12.97 -27.59 -6.79
CA GLY A 366 -14.04 -27.49 -7.78
C GLY A 366 -14.98 -26.28 -7.60
N GLN A 367 -14.95 -25.61 -6.45
CA GLN A 367 -15.80 -24.46 -6.12
C GLN A 367 -15.04 -23.30 -5.45
N GLY A 368 -13.81 -23.52 -4.98
CA GLY A 368 -13.11 -22.55 -4.12
C GLY A 368 -13.53 -22.65 -2.66
N VAL A 369 -13.27 -21.60 -1.89
CA VAL A 369 -13.64 -21.49 -0.48
C VAL A 369 -15.16 -21.31 -0.40
N THR A 370 -15.88 -22.38 -0.06
CA THR A 370 -17.36 -22.44 -0.10
C THR A 370 -17.92 -23.08 1.19
N PRO A 371 -19.04 -22.63 1.79
CA PRO A 371 -19.99 -21.62 1.29
C PRO A 371 -19.39 -20.22 1.14
N TYR A 372 -19.95 -19.41 0.25
CA TYR A 372 -19.49 -18.05 0.00
C TYR A 372 -20.05 -17.08 1.04
N ASN A 373 -19.36 -15.96 1.27
CA ASN A 373 -19.75 -14.91 2.22
C ASN A 373 -19.47 -13.48 1.70
N MET A 374 -19.08 -13.32 0.44
CA MET A 374 -18.86 -12.01 -0.18
C MET A 374 -19.95 -11.67 -1.19
N CYS A 375 -20.21 -10.37 -1.33
CA CYS A 375 -21.26 -9.84 -2.18
C CYS A 375 -20.70 -8.74 -3.07
N VAL A 376 -21.14 -8.67 -4.33
CA VAL A 376 -20.98 -7.45 -5.13
C VAL A 376 -21.89 -6.36 -4.53
N LEU A 377 -21.33 -5.16 -4.31
CA LEU A 377 -22.08 -4.05 -3.74
C LEU A 377 -23.13 -3.55 -4.73
N SER A 378 -24.41 -3.50 -4.31
CA SER A 378 -25.55 -3.19 -5.17
C SER A 378 -25.34 -1.90 -5.96
N GLY A 379 -25.49 -2.00 -7.29
CA GLY A 379 -25.28 -0.89 -8.23
C GLY A 379 -23.89 -0.82 -8.87
N PHE A 380 -22.88 -1.49 -8.32
CA PHE A 380 -21.57 -1.62 -8.97
C PHE A 380 -21.58 -2.65 -10.11
N PRO A 381 -20.59 -2.63 -11.03
CA PRO A 381 -20.55 -3.52 -12.19
C PRO A 381 -20.50 -5.01 -11.83
N THR A 382 -21.20 -5.83 -12.62
CA THR A 382 -21.16 -7.30 -12.58
C THR A 382 -20.52 -7.92 -13.84
N ALA A 383 -19.93 -7.10 -14.71
CA ALA A 383 -19.36 -7.54 -15.97
C ALA A 383 -18.06 -8.35 -15.77
N LEU A 384 -18.02 -9.55 -16.35
CA LEU A 384 -16.83 -10.39 -16.40
C LEU A 384 -15.72 -9.71 -17.21
N LYS A 385 -14.47 -9.84 -16.76
CA LYS A 385 -13.26 -9.53 -17.54
C LYS A 385 -13.24 -8.10 -18.14
N SER A 386 -13.63 -7.12 -17.33
CA SER A 386 -13.67 -5.70 -17.69
C SER A 386 -12.36 -5.21 -18.31
N THR A 387 -12.49 -4.46 -19.41
CA THR A 387 -11.42 -3.74 -20.11
C THR A 387 -11.50 -2.22 -19.92
N SER A 388 -12.45 -1.74 -19.11
CA SER A 388 -12.79 -0.33 -18.96
C SER A 388 -13.00 0.13 -17.51
N SER A 389 -12.82 -0.75 -16.53
CA SER A 389 -12.79 -0.37 -15.11
C SER A 389 -11.87 -1.29 -14.30
N PHE A 390 -11.02 -0.65 -13.50
CA PHE A 390 -9.89 -1.24 -12.80
C PHE A 390 -9.82 -0.70 -11.35
N PRO A 391 -10.90 -0.82 -10.55
CA PRO A 391 -11.00 -0.15 -9.25
C PRO A 391 -9.89 -0.61 -8.30
N PHE A 392 -9.34 0.35 -7.57
CA PHE A 392 -8.18 0.22 -6.71
C PHE A 392 -8.50 0.77 -5.31
N GLY A 393 -8.26 2.07 -5.06
CA GLY A 393 -8.54 2.68 -3.76
C GLY A 393 -10.05 2.80 -3.53
N ILE A 394 -10.48 2.67 -2.27
CA ILE A 394 -11.87 2.80 -1.85
C ILE A 394 -11.93 3.53 -0.51
N TRP A 395 -12.80 4.54 -0.41
CA TRP A 395 -12.96 5.34 0.81
C TRP A 395 -14.37 5.94 0.90
N PHE A 396 -15.00 5.82 2.08
CA PHE A 396 -16.33 6.35 2.37
C PHE A 396 -16.23 7.74 3.01
N ALA A 397 -16.94 8.73 2.46
CA ALA A 397 -17.11 10.02 3.11
C ALA A 397 -18.27 9.99 4.14
N ASP A 398 -19.34 9.27 3.81
CA ASP A 398 -20.45 8.94 4.70
C ASP A 398 -21.20 7.70 4.16
N ALA A 399 -22.29 7.31 4.83
CA ALA A 399 -23.08 6.14 4.47
C ALA A 399 -23.78 6.25 3.11
N ASN A 400 -23.84 7.44 2.51
CA ASN A 400 -24.45 7.70 1.21
C ASN A 400 -23.44 8.10 0.13
N THR A 401 -22.16 8.32 0.48
CA THR A 401 -21.14 8.85 -0.44
C THR A 401 -19.82 8.08 -0.35
N LEU A 402 -19.46 7.44 -1.47
CA LEU A 402 -18.32 6.54 -1.61
C LEU A 402 -17.44 7.02 -2.78
N TYR A 403 -16.12 7.00 -2.58
CA TYR A 403 -15.15 7.30 -3.62
C TYR A 403 -14.34 6.05 -3.96
N VAL A 404 -14.15 5.81 -5.26
CA VAL A 404 -13.39 4.67 -5.78
C VAL A 404 -12.39 5.19 -6.80
N ALA A 405 -11.11 4.95 -6.57
CA ALA A 405 -10.07 5.20 -7.55
C ALA A 405 -10.04 4.07 -8.58
N ASP A 406 -9.83 4.40 -9.85
CA ASP A 406 -9.69 3.45 -10.96
C ASP A 406 -8.30 3.62 -11.59
N GLU A 407 -7.56 2.52 -11.68
CA GLU A 407 -6.13 2.52 -12.04
C GLU A 407 -5.89 2.94 -13.49
N GLY A 408 -6.87 2.78 -14.37
CA GLY A 408 -6.64 2.76 -15.80
C GLY A 408 -6.14 1.40 -16.31
N ASN A 409 -6.00 1.30 -17.63
CA ASN A 409 -5.85 0.04 -18.36
C ASN A 409 -4.40 -0.42 -18.57
N GLY A 410 -3.39 0.33 -18.12
CA GLY A 410 -1.97 0.01 -18.23
C GLY A 410 -1.40 0.04 -19.65
N THR A 411 -2.14 0.52 -20.66
CA THR A 411 -1.76 0.39 -22.08
C THR A 411 -0.80 1.49 -22.53
N ALA A 412 0.49 1.16 -22.59
CA ALA A 412 1.56 2.05 -23.05
C ALA A 412 1.62 2.26 -24.59
N THR A 413 0.48 2.46 -25.26
CA THR A 413 0.43 2.82 -26.68
C THR A 413 0.74 4.31 -26.84
N PHE A 414 1.95 4.63 -27.31
CA PHE A 414 2.44 6.01 -27.47
C PHE A 414 2.34 6.49 -28.92
N ASP A 415 1.80 7.69 -29.12
CA ASP A 415 1.87 8.43 -30.39
C ASP A 415 2.94 9.55 -30.29
N PRO A 416 4.00 9.52 -31.12
CA PRO A 416 4.99 10.60 -31.17
C PRO A 416 4.44 11.90 -31.79
N THR A 417 3.34 11.85 -32.53
CA THR A 417 2.74 13.02 -33.20
C THR A 417 2.06 13.95 -32.19
N SER A 418 1.24 13.38 -31.29
CA SER A 418 0.60 14.11 -30.19
C SER A 418 1.41 14.08 -28.89
N ASN A 419 2.60 13.46 -28.91
CA ASN A 419 3.48 13.23 -27.74
C ASN A 419 2.71 12.69 -26.52
N SER A 420 1.90 11.64 -26.69
CA SER A 420 1.09 11.11 -25.59
C SER A 420 0.76 9.62 -25.71
N TYR A 421 0.55 8.98 -24.56
CA TYR A 421 0.00 7.63 -24.46
C TYR A 421 -1.51 7.67 -24.73
N THR A 422 -1.90 7.36 -25.97
CA THR A 422 -3.24 7.64 -26.49
C THR A 422 -4.32 6.80 -25.81
N ALA A 423 -4.01 5.55 -25.44
CA ALA A 423 -4.93 4.67 -24.74
C ALA A 423 -5.25 5.19 -23.32
N ALA A 424 -4.25 5.66 -22.56
CA ALA A 424 -4.43 6.24 -21.25
C ALA A 424 -5.22 7.56 -21.30
N LYS A 425 -4.87 8.42 -22.27
CA LYS A 425 -5.48 9.74 -22.53
C LYS A 425 -6.96 9.67 -22.96
N ALA A 426 -7.41 8.54 -23.49
CA ALA A 426 -8.78 8.33 -23.95
C ALA A 426 -9.74 7.80 -22.86
N GLN A 427 -9.26 7.53 -21.64
CA GLN A 427 -10.09 6.94 -20.59
C GLN A 427 -11.01 7.95 -19.93
N THR A 428 -12.26 7.56 -19.69
CA THR A 428 -13.31 8.34 -18.99
C THR A 428 -13.68 7.78 -17.61
N SER A 429 -13.22 6.56 -17.31
CA SER A 429 -13.44 5.84 -16.05
C SER A 429 -12.24 5.89 -15.09
N ALA A 430 -11.02 5.95 -15.63
CA ALA A 430 -9.77 6.08 -14.89
C ALA A 430 -9.70 7.43 -14.15
N GLY A 431 -9.15 7.46 -12.93
CA GLY A 431 -9.19 8.63 -12.06
C GLY A 431 -9.96 8.35 -10.78
N LEU A 432 -10.77 9.30 -10.30
CA LEU A 432 -11.54 9.16 -9.05
C LEU A 432 -13.05 9.20 -9.33
N GLN A 433 -13.72 8.08 -9.14
CA GLN A 433 -15.16 7.95 -9.31
C GLN A 433 -15.88 8.29 -8.01
N LYS A 434 -16.92 9.12 -8.10
CA LYS A 434 -17.85 9.35 -6.99
C LYS A 434 -19.11 8.50 -7.18
N TRP A 435 -19.48 7.79 -6.14
CA TRP A 435 -20.66 6.94 -6.05
C TRP A 435 -21.56 7.45 -4.93
N VAL A 436 -22.86 7.58 -5.23
CA VAL A 436 -23.89 8.05 -4.29
C VAL A 436 -24.95 6.97 -4.12
N PHE A 437 -25.39 6.72 -2.89
CA PHE A 437 -26.42 5.73 -2.59
C PHE A 437 -27.81 6.25 -2.92
N ASP A 438 -28.55 5.52 -3.77
CA ASP A 438 -29.97 5.74 -4.01
C ASP A 438 -30.79 4.78 -3.14
N SER A 439 -31.35 5.33 -2.06
CA SER A 439 -32.20 4.62 -1.11
C SER A 439 -33.57 4.21 -1.66
N THR A 440 -34.02 4.78 -2.78
CA THR A 440 -35.25 4.36 -3.48
C THR A 440 -34.97 3.16 -4.39
N ALA A 441 -33.78 3.11 -4.99
CA ALA A 441 -33.34 1.98 -5.81
C ALA A 441 -32.71 0.83 -5.01
N GLY A 442 -32.26 1.07 -3.77
CA GLY A 442 -31.48 0.10 -3.00
C GLY A 442 -30.10 -0.18 -3.61
N ALA A 443 -29.50 0.83 -4.25
CA ALA A 443 -28.28 0.67 -5.05
C ALA A 443 -27.42 1.94 -5.08
N TRP A 444 -26.11 1.75 -5.17
CA TRP A 444 -25.15 2.81 -5.46
C TRP A 444 -25.20 3.22 -6.94
N LYS A 445 -25.00 4.50 -7.22
CA LYS A 445 -24.95 5.05 -8.58
C LYS A 445 -23.71 5.91 -8.74
N GLN A 446 -22.93 5.68 -9.79
CA GLN A 446 -21.82 6.57 -10.14
C GLN A 446 -22.39 7.92 -10.55
N ALA A 447 -22.02 8.98 -9.83
CA ALA A 447 -22.43 10.35 -10.13
C ALA A 447 -21.54 10.96 -11.22
N TYR A 448 -20.22 10.78 -11.10
CA TYR A 448 -19.22 11.28 -12.05
C TYR A 448 -17.82 10.68 -11.81
N THR A 449 -16.91 10.88 -12.78
CA THR A 449 -15.47 10.66 -12.63
C THR A 449 -14.74 12.00 -12.60
N LEU A 450 -13.94 12.26 -11.57
CA LEU A 450 -13.02 13.38 -11.48
C LEU A 450 -11.69 13.01 -12.17
N GLN A 451 -11.29 13.79 -13.17
CA GLN A 451 -10.08 13.54 -13.98
C GLN A 451 -9.21 14.79 -14.26
N ALA A 452 -9.78 16.00 -14.15
CA ALA A 452 -9.09 17.24 -14.52
C ALA A 452 -7.82 17.43 -13.66
N GLY A 453 -6.68 17.77 -14.29
CA GLY A 453 -5.39 17.94 -13.59
C GLY A 453 -4.64 16.63 -13.29
N LEU A 454 -5.15 15.46 -13.69
CA LEU A 454 -4.35 14.22 -13.72
C LEU A 454 -3.45 14.13 -14.97
N ASP A 455 -3.80 14.85 -16.02
CA ASP A 455 -3.14 14.88 -17.34
C ASP A 455 -2.90 13.46 -17.91
N LEU A 456 -3.98 12.68 -18.00
CA LEU A 456 -3.93 11.27 -18.42
C LEU A 456 -3.23 11.08 -19.77
N GLY A 457 -2.29 10.15 -19.81
CA GLY A 457 -1.44 9.85 -20.96
C GLY A 457 -0.47 10.94 -21.39
N VAL A 458 -0.38 12.08 -20.69
CA VAL A 458 0.61 13.14 -20.97
C VAL A 458 1.94 12.81 -20.25
N PRO A 459 3.05 12.61 -20.98
CA PRO A 459 4.34 12.29 -20.36
C PRO A 459 4.91 13.48 -19.57
N TYR A 460 5.59 13.19 -18.47
CA TYR A 460 6.29 14.17 -17.65
C TYR A 460 7.75 13.81 -17.39
N THR A 461 8.55 14.83 -17.08
CA THR A 461 9.95 14.69 -16.71
C THR A 461 10.10 14.47 -15.20
N VAL A 462 11.14 13.73 -14.82
CA VAL A 462 11.53 13.48 -13.43
C VAL A 462 13.03 13.73 -13.31
N GLN A 463 13.45 14.47 -12.29
CA GLN A 463 14.87 14.82 -12.13
C GLN A 463 15.71 13.56 -11.85
N GLY A 464 16.81 13.41 -12.61
CA GLY A 464 17.69 12.23 -12.54
C GLY A 464 17.15 10.99 -13.27
N TYR A 465 15.96 11.04 -13.88
CA TYR A 465 15.41 9.94 -14.66
C TYR A 465 15.84 10.03 -16.15
N PRO A 466 15.98 8.91 -16.87
CA PRO A 466 16.34 8.94 -18.29
C PRO A 466 15.32 9.67 -19.17
N THR A 467 15.79 10.17 -20.31
CA THR A 467 14.99 10.87 -21.32
C THR A 467 15.13 10.22 -22.70
N GLY A 468 14.27 10.59 -23.66
CA GLY A 468 14.16 9.86 -24.92
C GLY A 468 13.51 8.49 -24.73
N ASN A 469 13.83 7.53 -25.62
CA ASN A 469 13.22 6.19 -25.59
C ASN A 469 14.11 5.16 -24.90
N ASN A 470 13.47 4.20 -24.24
CA ASN A 470 14.10 2.96 -23.82
C ASN A 470 14.31 2.05 -25.04
N ALA A 471 15.56 1.65 -25.29
CA ALA A 471 15.92 0.80 -26.41
C ALA A 471 15.26 -0.60 -26.36
N ALA A 472 14.95 -1.11 -25.16
CA ALA A 472 14.33 -2.43 -24.99
C ALA A 472 12.83 -2.45 -25.37
N THR A 473 12.10 -1.34 -25.16
CA THR A 473 10.65 -1.27 -25.39
C THR A 473 10.24 -0.44 -26.59
N GLY A 474 11.16 0.35 -27.15
CA GLY A 474 10.94 1.29 -28.25
C GLY A 474 10.13 2.54 -27.88
N LYS A 475 9.84 2.75 -26.58
CA LYS A 475 8.90 3.77 -26.07
C LYS A 475 9.60 4.78 -25.15
N PRO A 476 9.02 5.97 -24.91
CA PRO A 476 9.63 6.99 -24.04
C PRO A 476 9.89 6.48 -22.62
N TRP A 477 11.02 6.85 -22.03
CA TRP A 477 11.26 6.65 -20.60
C TRP A 477 10.26 7.44 -19.75
N SER A 478 9.96 8.68 -20.14
CA SER A 478 9.07 9.59 -19.43
C SER A 478 7.71 8.92 -19.11
N PRO A 479 7.36 8.76 -17.83
CA PRO A 479 6.06 8.22 -17.44
C PRO A 479 4.95 9.24 -17.68
N ALA A 480 3.72 8.74 -17.81
CA ALA A 480 2.49 9.51 -17.82
C ALA A 480 1.50 8.93 -16.81
N THR A 481 0.57 9.75 -16.32
CA THR A 481 -0.55 9.28 -15.48
C THR A 481 -1.47 8.37 -16.29
N ASP A 482 -1.88 7.23 -15.73
CA ASP A 482 -2.92 6.36 -16.33
C ASP A 482 -4.26 6.48 -15.59
N GLY A 483 -4.21 6.58 -14.27
CA GLY A 483 -5.34 6.67 -13.35
C GLY A 483 -4.84 6.78 -11.89
N LEU A 484 -5.59 6.22 -10.94
CA LEU A 484 -5.31 6.32 -9.49
C LEU A 484 -5.30 4.95 -8.80
N ARG A 485 -4.45 4.81 -7.77
CA ARG A 485 -4.26 3.61 -6.95
C ARG A 485 -4.86 3.81 -5.56
N ASN A 486 -4.04 3.78 -4.51
CA ASN A 486 -4.47 4.01 -3.14
C ASN A 486 -4.96 5.45 -2.93
N ILE A 487 -5.99 5.60 -2.09
CA ILE A 487 -6.59 6.88 -1.72
C ILE A 487 -6.85 6.95 -0.23
N THR A 488 -6.88 8.17 0.30
CA THR A 488 -7.50 8.49 1.59
C THR A 488 -8.20 9.84 1.47
N GLY A 489 -9.14 10.14 2.35
CA GLY A 489 -9.90 11.39 2.29
C GLY A 489 -10.48 11.80 3.62
N ARG A 490 -11.02 13.01 3.67
CA ARG A 490 -11.80 13.50 4.81
C ARG A 490 -12.92 14.42 4.36
N VAL A 491 -14.01 14.43 5.10
CA VAL A 491 -15.04 15.48 5.00
C VAL A 491 -14.57 16.68 5.82
N ASN A 492 -14.53 17.86 5.19
CA ASN A 492 -14.21 19.13 5.84
C ASN A 492 -15.47 19.75 6.46
N ARG A 493 -15.29 20.65 7.44
CA ARG A 493 -16.40 21.29 8.19
C ARG A 493 -17.32 22.19 7.36
N ASP A 494 -16.93 22.52 6.13
CA ASP A 494 -17.69 23.32 5.17
C ASP A 494 -18.54 22.48 4.19
N GLY A 495 -18.53 21.15 4.32
CA GLY A 495 -19.20 20.24 3.39
C GLY A 495 -18.41 19.94 2.11
N SER A 496 -17.17 20.40 2.01
CA SER A 496 -16.22 19.90 1.01
C SER A 496 -15.56 18.58 1.46
N VAL A 497 -14.94 17.88 0.52
CA VAL A 497 -14.29 16.58 0.74
C VAL A 497 -12.91 16.64 0.11
N SER A 498 -11.85 16.65 0.92
CA SER A 498 -10.47 16.60 0.41
C SER A 498 -10.00 15.15 0.32
N ILE A 499 -9.46 14.77 -0.85
CA ILE A 499 -9.07 13.39 -1.16
C ILE A 499 -7.65 13.41 -1.74
N TRP A 500 -6.79 12.59 -1.17
CA TRP A 500 -5.40 12.38 -1.58
C TRP A 500 -5.28 11.02 -2.26
N ALA A 501 -4.54 10.96 -3.37
CA ALA A 501 -4.42 9.76 -4.18
C ALA A 501 -3.01 9.57 -4.75
N ILE A 502 -2.62 8.31 -4.93
CA ILE A 502 -1.38 7.91 -5.59
C ILE A 502 -1.68 7.60 -7.05
N THR A 503 -0.93 8.15 -8.00
CA THR A 503 -1.14 7.87 -9.42
C THR A 503 -0.61 6.50 -9.85
N SER A 504 -1.29 5.87 -10.78
CA SER A 504 -0.71 4.84 -11.64
C SER A 504 0.06 5.46 -12.81
N THR A 505 0.77 4.63 -13.56
CA THR A 505 1.75 5.04 -14.56
C THR A 505 1.69 4.17 -15.81
N VAL A 506 1.83 4.80 -16.97
CA VAL A 506 2.23 4.15 -18.24
C VAL A 506 3.51 4.79 -18.76
N SER A 507 4.43 3.96 -19.24
CA SER A 507 5.73 4.38 -19.76
C SER A 507 6.31 3.31 -20.70
N GLY A 508 7.53 3.55 -21.20
CA GLY A 508 8.40 2.56 -21.81
C GLY A 508 9.47 1.97 -20.90
N SER A 509 9.41 2.08 -19.57
CA SER A 509 10.56 1.79 -18.69
C SER A 509 11.00 0.33 -18.55
N GLY A 510 10.22 -0.62 -19.07
CA GLY A 510 10.27 -2.04 -18.70
C GLY A 510 9.01 -2.34 -17.92
N ASP A 511 9.12 -2.59 -16.62
CA ASP A 511 7.96 -2.57 -15.73
C ASP A 511 7.59 -1.13 -15.28
N GLN A 512 6.47 -0.63 -15.82
CA GLN A 512 5.80 0.63 -15.44
C GLN A 512 5.58 0.78 -13.92
N GLY A 513 5.54 -0.33 -13.20
CA GLY A 513 5.38 -0.37 -11.75
C GLY A 513 6.59 0.22 -11.01
N ALA A 514 7.76 0.27 -11.65
CA ALA A 514 8.99 0.90 -11.18
C ALA A 514 9.11 2.40 -11.56
N ASP A 515 8.12 2.97 -12.24
CA ASP A 515 8.13 4.39 -12.63
C ASP A 515 7.99 5.32 -11.42
N PRO A 516 8.69 6.48 -11.42
CA PRO A 516 8.42 7.54 -10.46
C PRO A 516 7.04 8.15 -10.75
N ASN A 517 6.11 7.98 -9.81
CA ASN A 517 4.72 8.43 -9.89
C ASN A 517 4.43 9.64 -8.97
N ARG A 518 3.16 9.97 -8.73
CA ARG A 518 2.74 11.20 -8.04
C ARG A 518 1.78 10.96 -6.88
N LEU A 519 1.89 11.83 -5.87
CA LEU A 519 0.84 12.12 -4.90
C LEU A 519 0.06 13.33 -5.42
N VAL A 520 -1.24 13.16 -5.60
CA VAL A 520 -2.16 14.22 -6.02
C VAL A 520 -3.23 14.45 -4.95
N MET A 521 -3.83 15.64 -4.93
CA MET A 521 -4.99 15.96 -4.10
C MET A 521 -6.05 16.68 -4.92
N ILE A 522 -7.32 16.37 -4.65
CA ILE A 522 -8.49 17.10 -5.13
C ILE A 522 -9.38 17.47 -3.94
N THR A 523 -10.22 18.48 -4.10
CA THR A 523 -11.33 18.74 -3.18
C THR A 523 -12.64 18.80 -3.98
N ASP A 524 -13.58 17.93 -3.61
CA ASP A 524 -14.95 17.83 -4.14
C ASP A 524 -15.94 18.47 -3.16
N LYS A 525 -17.20 18.64 -3.56
CA LYS A 525 -18.30 18.98 -2.66
C LYS A 525 -19.11 17.74 -2.33
N LEU A 526 -19.30 17.44 -1.04
CA LEU A 526 -20.00 16.22 -0.60
C LEU A 526 -21.37 16.09 -1.29
N SER A 527 -22.14 17.18 -1.29
CA SER A 527 -23.48 17.27 -1.88
C SER A 527 -23.55 17.41 -3.41
N ALA A 528 -22.42 17.46 -4.13
CA ALA A 528 -22.46 17.53 -5.59
C ALA A 528 -22.85 16.17 -6.22
N ALA A 529 -23.88 16.21 -7.08
CA ALA A 529 -24.43 15.05 -7.79
C ALA A 529 -24.11 15.04 -9.30
N THR A 530 -23.41 16.06 -9.79
CA THR A 530 -22.96 16.21 -11.19
C THR A 530 -21.53 16.74 -11.22
N LEU A 531 -20.75 16.38 -12.25
CA LEU A 531 -19.33 16.69 -12.35
C LEU A 531 -19.04 18.20 -12.23
N PRO A 532 -18.33 18.66 -11.17
CA PRO A 532 -18.05 20.07 -10.99
C PRO A 532 -16.96 20.60 -11.95
N VAL A 533 -17.25 21.70 -12.62
CA VAL A 533 -16.40 22.26 -13.70
C VAL A 533 -15.09 22.88 -13.18
N SER A 534 -15.06 23.34 -11.93
CA SER A 534 -13.90 24.02 -11.33
C SER A 534 -12.87 23.07 -10.70
N GLU A 535 -13.30 21.86 -10.34
CA GLU A 535 -12.51 20.94 -9.52
C GLU A 535 -11.43 20.25 -10.35
N ARG A 536 -10.26 20.06 -9.73
CA ARG A 536 -9.08 19.48 -10.37
C ARG A 536 -8.12 18.94 -9.34
N PHE A 537 -7.36 17.93 -9.77
CA PHE A 537 -6.20 17.47 -9.04
C PHE A 537 -5.08 18.50 -9.10
N VAL A 538 -4.35 18.60 -7.99
CA VAL A 538 -3.07 19.29 -7.87
C VAL A 538 -2.02 18.24 -7.51
N THR A 539 -0.91 18.20 -8.25
CA THR A 539 0.23 17.35 -7.86
C THR A 539 0.90 17.97 -6.63
N LEU A 540 0.87 17.24 -5.51
CA LEU A 540 1.52 17.64 -4.27
C LEU A 540 3.00 17.21 -4.24
N ARG A 541 3.31 16.05 -4.83
CA ARG A 541 4.66 15.51 -4.95
C ARG A 541 4.78 14.60 -6.16
N THR A 542 5.92 14.67 -6.86
CA THR A 542 6.39 13.63 -7.78
C THR A 542 7.51 12.86 -7.09
N ALA A 543 7.59 11.54 -7.29
CA ALA A 543 8.70 10.71 -6.85
C ALA A 543 10.00 11.11 -7.58
N ASN A 544 11.14 10.96 -6.92
CA ASN A 544 12.45 11.10 -7.57
C ASN A 544 12.80 9.83 -8.37
N ALA A 545 13.81 9.91 -9.24
CA ALA A 545 14.38 8.71 -9.85
C ALA A 545 14.88 7.74 -8.75
N GLY A 546 14.46 6.47 -8.81
CA GLY A 546 14.74 5.45 -7.81
C GLY A 546 13.71 5.41 -6.66
N GLU A 547 12.63 6.19 -6.74
CA GLU A 547 11.52 6.17 -5.80
C GLU A 547 10.20 5.82 -6.49
N ALA A 548 9.28 5.22 -5.75
CA ALA A 548 7.88 5.11 -6.15
C ALA A 548 6.96 5.24 -4.92
N LEU A 549 5.91 6.05 -5.06
CA LEU A 549 4.89 6.28 -4.04
C LEU A 549 3.83 5.17 -4.15
N ARG A 550 3.33 4.66 -3.02
CA ARG A 550 2.51 3.45 -3.01
C ARG A 550 1.16 3.62 -2.34
N GLY A 551 1.13 4.00 -1.08
CA GLY A 551 -0.06 4.19 -0.26
C GLY A 551 -0.06 5.54 0.43
N VAL A 552 -1.25 6.08 0.69
CA VAL A 552 -1.45 7.31 1.46
C VAL A 552 -2.57 7.08 2.47
N SER A 553 -2.33 7.47 3.71
CA SER A 553 -3.30 7.42 4.81
C SER A 553 -3.15 8.67 5.67
N PHE A 554 -3.89 8.75 6.76
CA PHE A 554 -3.53 9.65 7.86
C PHE A 554 -2.47 9.03 8.76
N THR A 555 -1.83 9.87 9.55
CA THR A 555 -0.95 9.48 10.66
C THR A 555 -1.74 8.84 11.81
N PRO A 556 -1.09 8.00 12.63
CA PRO A 556 -1.62 7.57 13.93
C PRO A 556 -2.20 8.72 14.78
N GLY A 557 -3.17 8.39 15.62
CA GLY A 557 -3.92 9.33 16.47
C GLY A 557 -4.89 10.24 15.71
N THR A 558 -4.99 10.14 14.38
CA THR A 558 -5.93 10.95 13.59
C THR A 558 -7.35 10.41 13.70
N GLY A 559 -8.06 10.84 14.75
CA GLY A 559 -9.47 10.49 14.95
C GLY A 559 -10.38 11.01 13.82
N ASP A 560 -11.35 10.19 13.45
CA ASP A 560 -12.50 10.64 12.64
C ASP A 560 -13.27 11.70 13.43
N GLY A 561 -13.64 12.81 12.76
CA GLY A 561 -14.34 13.95 13.36
C GLY A 561 -15.80 13.69 13.75
N ARG A 562 -16.13 12.47 14.18
CA ARG A 562 -17.46 11.96 14.51
C ARG A 562 -17.53 11.23 15.85
N GLU A 563 -16.46 10.60 16.35
CA GLU A 563 -16.55 9.77 17.57
C GLU A 563 -16.72 10.60 18.87
N GLU A 564 -16.19 11.84 18.93
CA GLU A 564 -16.48 12.78 20.06
C GLU A 564 -17.97 13.12 20.23
N ALA A 565 -18.82 12.85 19.23
CA ALA A 565 -20.25 13.17 19.25
C ALA A 565 -21.15 12.03 19.76
N HIS A 566 -20.65 10.80 19.87
CA HIS A 566 -21.45 9.63 20.24
C HIS A 566 -21.14 9.06 21.63
N ASP A 567 -19.91 9.20 22.12
CA ASP A 567 -19.51 8.65 23.43
C ASP A 567 -19.65 9.67 24.59
N ARG A 568 -20.12 10.89 24.30
CA ARG A 568 -20.61 11.84 25.31
C ARG A 568 -22.12 11.74 25.41
N GLY A 569 -22.58 10.81 26.26
CA GLY A 569 -24.00 10.57 26.54
C GLY A 569 -24.79 11.85 26.82
N SER A 570 -26.04 11.90 26.33
CA SER A 570 -26.88 13.09 26.23
C SER A 570 -27.37 13.67 27.58
N CYS A 571 -26.45 14.19 28.38
CA CYS A 571 -26.73 15.07 29.51
C CYS A 571 -27.11 16.47 28.99
N GLY A 572 -28.32 16.57 28.42
CA GLY A 572 -28.86 17.82 27.88
C GLY A 572 -28.93 18.89 28.97
N ARG A 573 -28.16 19.98 28.80
CA ARG A 573 -28.27 21.14 29.67
C ARG A 573 -29.51 21.95 29.30
N ASP A 574 -30.65 21.62 29.91
CA ASP A 574 -31.66 22.62 30.24
C ASP A 574 -32.51 22.19 31.46
N HIS A 575 -32.66 23.13 32.38
CA HIS A 575 -33.62 23.19 33.50
C HIS A 575 -33.90 21.95 34.40
N ARG A 576 -33.22 21.94 35.55
CA ARG A 576 -33.73 21.59 36.92
C ARG A 576 -34.49 20.25 37.12
N GLY A 577 -33.84 19.30 37.81
CA GLY A 577 -34.51 18.43 38.80
C GLY A 577 -34.25 16.92 38.67
N ASP A 578 -33.41 16.42 39.59
CA ASP A 578 -33.41 15.10 40.26
C ASP A 578 -33.47 13.76 39.49
N ASP A 579 -33.01 12.71 40.20
CA ASP A 579 -32.99 11.27 39.86
C ASP A 579 -32.43 10.83 38.49
N CYS A 580 -31.12 10.56 38.45
CA CYS A 580 -30.60 9.40 37.73
C CYS A 580 -30.37 8.26 38.74
N ARG A 581 -31.02 7.11 38.57
CA ARG A 581 -30.75 5.87 39.31
C ARG A 581 -30.52 4.73 38.33
N ASP A 582 -29.49 3.95 38.60
CA ASP A 582 -29.22 2.71 37.87
C ASP A 582 -30.20 1.60 38.31
N THR A 583 -30.82 0.93 37.34
CA THR A 583 -31.33 -0.44 37.44
C THR A 583 -31.32 -1.10 36.06
N ASP A 584 -30.75 -2.30 36.01
CA ASP A 584 -30.81 -3.34 34.95
C ASP A 584 -30.29 -2.99 33.54
#